data_AF-A0A926SMD0-F1
#
_entry.id   AF-A0A926SMD0-F1
#
_cell.length_a   1.000
_cell.length_b   1.000
_cell.length_c   1.000
_cell.angle_alpha   90.00
_cell.angle_beta   90.00
_cell.angle_gamma   90.00
#
_symmetry.space_group_name_H-M   'P 1'
#
loop_
_entity.id
_entity.type
_entity.pdbx_description
1 polymer ?
#
loop_
_entity_poly.entity_id
_entity_poly.type
_entity_poly.pdbx_seq_one_letter_code
_entity_poly.pdbx_strand_id
1 'polypeptide(L)'
;MTMLFLVLQGMNVLLSGKHRRVDAHWNRGMSYLKLGWNWIRLAITQQWKIQVYPFLSSLPDPQPAIASKRQQNDAFEREFIVLSRFPAS
;
A
#
# COMPACT_ATOMS: atom_id res chain seq x y z
N MET A 1 -7.20 14.18 15.77
CA MET A 1 -5.99 13.36 16.07
C MET A 1 -6.14 11.87 15.77
N THR A 2 -7.29 11.39 15.25
CA THR A 2 -7.51 9.97 14.92
C THR A 2 -7.02 9.58 13.53
N MET A 3 -7.17 10.45 12.52
CA MET A 3 -6.81 10.15 11.14
C MET A 3 -5.30 9.90 10.94
N LEU A 4 -4.44 10.78 11.46
CA LEU A 4 -2.98 10.63 11.35
C LEU A 4 -2.51 9.32 11.99
N PHE A 5 -3.03 8.99 13.18
CA PHE A 5 -2.75 7.73 13.85
C PHE A 5 -3.11 6.53 12.96
N LEU A 6 -4.31 6.50 12.36
CA LEU A 6 -4.72 5.42 11.47
C LEU A 6 -3.85 5.32 10.21
N VAL A 7 -3.52 6.45 9.60
CA VAL A 7 -2.63 6.48 8.43
C VAL A 7 -1.26 5.90 8.78
N LEU A 8 -0.68 6.29 9.92
CA LEU A 8 0.60 5.78 10.40
C LEU A 8 0.55 4.27 10.66
N GLN A 9 -0.54 3.76 11.25
CA GLN A 9 -0.75 2.31 11.41
C GLN A 9 -0.79 1.59 10.07
N GLY A 10 -1.60 2.07 9.12
CA GLY A 10 -1.74 1.44 7.82
C GLY A 10 -0.45 1.44 7.01
N MET A 11 0.29 2.55 7.07
CA MET A 11 1.60 2.65 6.46
C MET A 11 2.59 1.63 7.02
N ASN A 12 2.65 1.48 8.35
CA ASN A 12 3.54 0.51 8.96
C ASN A 12 3.18 -0.95 8.61
N VAL A 13 1.89 -1.24 8.42
CA VAL A 13 1.43 -2.55 7.93
C VAL A 13 1.96 -2.84 6.52
N LEU A 14 1.99 -1.82 5.65
CA LEU A 14 2.57 -1.94 4.31
C LEU A 14 4.08 -2.19 4.39
N LEU A 15 4.81 -1.36 5.15
CA LEU A 15 6.27 -1.47 5.32
C LEU A 15 6.69 -2.81 5.94
N SER A 16 5.89 -3.34 6.87
CA SER A 16 6.13 -4.64 7.51
C SER A 16 5.76 -5.84 6.63
N GLY A 17 5.20 -5.63 5.43
CA GLY A 17 4.71 -6.71 4.56
C GLY A 17 3.51 -7.48 5.13
N LYS A 18 2.81 -6.92 6.12
CA LYS A 18 1.70 -7.59 6.83
C LYS A 18 0.33 -7.33 6.21
N HIS A 19 0.27 -6.55 5.12
CA HIS A 19 -0.97 -6.17 4.44
C HIS A 19 -1.85 -7.38 4.07
N ARG A 20 -1.27 -8.51 3.65
CA ARG A 20 -2.03 -9.74 3.32
C ARG A 20 -2.79 -10.34 4.51
N ARG A 21 -2.34 -10.08 5.74
CA ARG A 21 -3.05 -10.53 6.97
C ARG A 21 -4.28 -9.67 7.28
N VAL A 22 -4.32 -8.47 6.73
CA VAL A 22 -5.33 -7.45 7.03
C VAL A 22 -6.32 -7.30 5.89
N ASP A 23 -5.83 -7.42 4.65
CA ASP A 23 -6.62 -7.39 3.43
C ASP A 23 -6.09 -8.42 2.44
N ALA A 24 -6.94 -9.41 2.12
CA ALA A 24 -6.63 -10.41 1.12
C ALA A 24 -6.58 -9.83 -0.31
N HIS A 25 -7.33 -8.75 -0.57
CA HIS A 25 -7.45 -8.10 -1.87
C HIS A 25 -6.66 -6.78 -1.95
N TRP A 26 -5.58 -6.68 -1.17
CA TRP A 26 -4.76 -5.48 -1.03
C TRP A 26 -4.26 -4.92 -2.38
N ASN A 27 -4.13 -5.78 -3.41
CA ASN A 27 -3.70 -5.40 -4.75
C ASN A 27 -4.64 -4.41 -5.46
N ARG A 28 -5.90 -4.25 -5.01
CA ARG A 28 -6.88 -3.32 -5.59
C ARG A 28 -6.74 -1.88 -5.10
N GLY A 29 -5.77 -1.60 -4.25
CA GLY A 29 -5.56 -0.28 -3.67
C GLY A 29 -6.51 -0.03 -2.50
N MET A 30 -5.95 0.09 -1.31
CA MET A 30 -6.68 0.44 -0.09
C MET A 30 -5.99 1.63 0.55
N SER A 31 -6.76 2.63 0.98
CA SER A 31 -6.16 3.79 1.63
C SER A 31 -5.48 3.38 2.95
N TYR A 32 -4.36 4.03 3.27
CA TYR A 32 -3.64 3.78 4.52
C TYR A 32 -4.51 3.95 5.76
N LEU A 33 -5.44 4.91 5.73
CA LEU A 33 -6.40 5.10 6.81
C LEU A 33 -7.26 3.84 7.03
N LYS A 34 -7.79 3.25 5.96
CA LYS A 34 -8.67 2.07 6.03
C LYS A 34 -7.87 0.81 6.39
N LEU A 35 -6.65 0.68 5.86
CA LEU A 35 -5.73 -0.40 6.20
C LEU A 35 -5.35 -0.35 7.69
N GLY A 36 -5.03 0.84 8.21
CA GLY A 36 -4.73 1.05 9.63
C GLY A 36 -5.91 0.76 10.54
N TRP A 37 -7.13 1.11 10.12
CA TRP A 37 -8.33 0.77 10.87
C TRP A 37 -8.58 -0.75 10.94
N ASN A 38 -8.41 -1.46 9.83
CA ASN A 38 -8.48 -2.92 9.82
C ASN A 38 -7.41 -3.56 10.72
N TRP A 39 -6.19 -3.01 10.70
CA TRP A 39 -5.11 -3.48 11.55
C TRP A 39 -5.40 -3.30 13.04
N ILE A 40 -5.93 -2.15 13.45
CA ILE A 40 -6.33 -1.93 14.85
C ILE A 40 -7.39 -2.93 15.26
N ARG A 41 -8.41 -3.17 14.43
CA ARG A 41 -9.44 -4.17 14.73
C ARG A 41 -8.84 -5.55 14.91
N LEU A 42 -7.92 -5.95 14.03
CA LEU A 42 -7.19 -7.21 14.14
C LEU A 42 -6.33 -7.29 15.41
N ALA A 43 -5.63 -6.20 15.75
CA ALA A 43 -4.79 -6.14 16.94
C ALA A 43 -5.63 -6.25 18.22
N ILE A 44 -6.80 -5.60 18.27
CA ILE A 44 -7.73 -5.71 19.41
C ILE A 44 -8.26 -7.14 19.54
N THR A 45 -8.72 -7.77 18.44
CA THR A 45 -9.26 -9.13 18.49
C THR A 45 -8.21 -10.16 18.91
N GLN A 46 -6.94 -9.94 18.55
CA GLN A 46 -5.83 -10.81 18.94
C GLN A 46 -5.11 -10.37 20.22
N GLN A 47 -5.62 -9.34 20.91
CA GLN A 47 -5.01 -8.76 22.11
C GLN A 47 -3.53 -8.36 21.94
N TRP A 48 -3.17 -7.91 20.75
CA TRP A 48 -1.84 -7.43 20.45
C TRP A 48 -1.61 -6.02 20.99
N LYS A 49 -0.37 -5.74 21.36
CA LYS A 49 0.06 -4.38 21.69
C LYS A 49 0.04 -3.52 20.43
N ILE A 50 -0.70 -2.40 20.50
CA ILE A 50 -0.75 -1.42 19.42
C ILE A 50 0.40 -0.43 19.63
N GLN A 51 1.36 -0.45 18.73
CA GLN A 51 2.51 0.45 18.79
C GLN A 51 2.17 1.79 18.12
N VAL A 52 2.64 2.89 18.69
CA VAL A 52 2.46 4.23 18.11
C VAL A 52 3.68 4.55 17.26
N TYR A 53 3.45 4.96 16.01
CA TYR A 53 4.51 5.35 15.07
C TYR A 53 4.64 6.87 15.03
N PRO A 54 5.85 7.44 15.07
CA PRO A 54 6.02 8.89 15.16
C PRO A 54 6.10 9.63 13.80
N PHE A 55 6.38 8.94 12.69
CA PHE A 55 6.64 9.60 11.40
C PHE A 55 6.07 8.84 10.20
N LEU A 56 5.81 9.60 9.13
CA LEU A 56 5.51 9.09 7.80
C LEU A 56 6.84 8.89 7.05
N SER A 57 6.99 7.77 6.35
CA SER A 57 8.10 7.64 5.40
C SER A 57 7.83 8.49 4.15
N SER A 58 8.86 9.13 3.62
CA SER A 58 8.81 9.79 2.30
C SER A 58 9.18 8.86 1.15
N LEU A 59 9.47 7.59 1.44
CA LEU A 59 9.85 6.61 0.43
C LEU A 59 8.68 6.33 -0.52
N PRO A 60 8.98 6.02 -1.80
CA PRO A 60 7.98 5.54 -2.74
C PRO A 60 7.23 4.34 -2.19
N ASP A 61 5.94 4.24 -2.49
CA ASP A 61 5.14 3.13 -2.03
C ASP A 61 5.70 1.81 -2.60
N PRO A 62 6.05 0.84 -1.72
CA PRO A 62 6.74 -0.37 -2.15
C PRO A 62 5.86 -1.31 -2.98
N GLN A 63 4.55 -1.10 -3.04
CA GLN A 63 3.67 -1.88 -3.91
C GLN A 63 2.67 -1.01 -4.67
N PRO A 64 2.58 -1.15 -6.01
CA PRO A 64 1.64 -0.40 -6.82
C PRO A 64 0.20 -0.89 -6.60
N ALA A 65 -0.75 0.05 -6.54
CA ALA A 65 -2.17 -0.26 -6.58
C ALA A 65 -2.59 -0.59 -8.02
N ILE A 66 -3.13 -1.79 -8.24
CA ILE A 66 -3.53 -2.27 -9.56
C ILE A 66 -5.05 -2.44 -9.58
N ALA A 67 -5.76 -1.51 -10.24
CA ALA A 67 -7.23 -1.59 -10.29
C ALA A 67 -7.72 -2.76 -11.17
N SER A 68 -6.95 -3.15 -12.20
CA SER A 68 -7.23 -4.35 -13.00
C SER A 68 -6.00 -4.90 -13.72
N LYS A 69 -6.04 -6.20 -14.06
CA LYS A 69 -5.02 -6.84 -14.90
C LYS A 69 -4.89 -6.18 -16.28
N ARG A 70 -6.03 -5.75 -16.86
CA ARG A 70 -6.04 -5.04 -18.15
C ARG A 70 -5.28 -3.71 -18.04
N GLN A 71 -5.57 -2.91 -17.02
CA GLN A 71 -4.85 -1.65 -16.80
C GLN A 71 -3.35 -1.87 -16.58
N GLN A 72 -2.98 -2.94 -15.88
CA GLN A 72 -1.59 -3.30 -15.69
C GLN A 72 -0.91 -3.62 -17.02
N ASN A 73 -1.54 -4.44 -17.86
CA ASN A 73 -1.03 -4.75 -19.20
C ASN A 73 -0.94 -3.48 -20.06
N ASP A 74 -1.99 -2.67 -20.10
CA ASP A 74 -2.00 -1.42 -20.87
C ASP A 74 -0.91 -0.44 -20.38
N ALA A 75 -0.57 -0.45 -19.09
CA ALA A 75 0.51 0.35 -18.52
C ALA A 75 1.89 -0.17 -18.97
N PHE A 76 2.11 -1.49 -18.93
CA PHE A 76 3.34 -2.10 -19.42
C PHE A 76 3.55 -1.83 -20.92
N GLU A 77 2.53 -2.04 -21.75
CA GLU A 77 2.60 -1.75 -23.19
C GLU A 77 2.98 -0.28 -23.47
N ARG A 78 2.42 0.67 -22.70
CA ARG A 78 2.79 2.09 -22.80
C ARG A 78 4.26 2.35 -22.45
N GLU A 79 4.77 1.71 -21.40
CA GLU A 79 6.17 1.84 -20.98
C GLU A 79 7.13 1.33 -22.06
N PHE A 80 6.84 0.18 -22.68
CA PHE A 80 7.62 -0.33 -23.82
C PHE A 80 7.59 0.60 -25.03
N ILE A 81 6.44 1.21 -25.35
CA ILE A 81 6.34 2.21 -26.43
C ILE A 81 7.20 3.44 -26.14
N VAL A 82 7.22 3.91 -24.90
CA VAL A 82 8.07 5.05 -24.49
C VAL A 82 9.55 4.71 -24.66
N LEU A 83 9.98 3.54 -24.19
CA LEU A 83 11.38 3.09 -24.30
C LEU A 83 11.83 2.90 -25.75
N SER A 84 10.99 2.32 -26.60
CA SER A 84 11.28 2.12 -28.03
C SER A 84 11.29 3.42 -28.86
N ARG A 85 10.69 4.50 -28.36
CA ARG A 85 10.73 5.82 -29.00
C ARG A 85 12.00 6.62 -28.72
N PHE A 86 12.82 6.21 -27.76
CA PHE A 86 14.16 6.79 -27.64
C PHE A 86 15.06 6.14 -28.70
N PRO A 87 15.54 6.90 -29.71
CA PRO A 87 16.55 6.35 -30.62
C PRO A 87 17.80 6.02 -29.80
N ALA A 88 18.39 4.84 -30.05
CA ALA A 88 19.68 4.50 -29.49
C ALA A 88 20.70 5.54 -29.99
N SER A 89 21.20 6.35 -29.05
CA SER A 89 22.21 7.39 -29.28
C SER A 89 23.51 6.82 -29.82
#